data_AF-A0A0A9ABU2-F1
#
_entry.id   AF-A0A0A9ABU2-F1
#
_cell.length_a   1.000
_cell.length_b   1.000
_cell.length_c   1.000
_cell.angle_alpha   90.00
_cell.angle_beta   90.00
_cell.angle_gamma   90.00
#
_symmetry.space_group_name_H-M   'P 1'
#
loop_
_entity.id
_entity.type
_entity.pdbx_description
1 polymer ?
#
loop_
_entity_poly.entity_id
_entity_poly.type
_entity_poly.pdbx_seq_one_letter_code
_entity_poly.pdbx_strand_id
1 'polypeptide(L)'
;MKKLLNDMPLFVAKDDSLWKCVNVTNSKAKDPKEALDIIHRYISSAYCHSAIKNSQSRYQAAMILKRSCLQHYAFGDVLQVLHIAIVRKKWLAPHSSGWQPLSLNTTAVSVTTDAIGKA
;
A
#
# COMPACT_ATOMS: atom_id res chain seq x y z
N MET A 1 -14.71 3.44 -22.35
CA MET A 1 -13.83 4.48 -22.94
C MET A 1 -12.37 4.13 -22.69
N LYS A 2 -11.48 4.40 -23.65
CA LYS A 2 -10.02 4.27 -23.44
C LYS A 2 -9.51 5.53 -22.76
N LYS A 3 -8.86 5.41 -21.61
CA LYS A 3 -8.20 6.51 -20.90
C LYS A 3 -6.70 6.17 -20.80
N LEU A 4 -5.83 7.15 -21.05
CA LEU A 4 -4.38 6.99 -20.94
C LEU A 4 -3.92 7.43 -19.55
N LEU A 5 -3.20 6.56 -18.85
CA LEU A 5 -2.48 6.88 -17.61
C LEU A 5 -1.01 6.53 -17.82
N ASN A 6 -0.11 7.52 -17.90
CA ASN A 6 1.31 7.32 -18.20
C ASN A 6 1.53 6.39 -19.41
N ASP A 7 0.93 6.73 -20.56
CA ASP A 7 1.04 5.99 -21.83
C ASP A 7 0.50 4.55 -21.82
N MET A 8 -0.07 4.09 -20.71
CA MET A 8 -0.76 2.80 -20.63
C MET A 8 -2.27 2.98 -20.92
N PRO A 9 -2.83 2.31 -21.94
CA PRO A 9 -4.25 2.38 -22.26
C PRO A 9 -5.06 1.55 -21.25
N LEU A 10 -5.92 2.23 -20.50
CA LEU A 10 -6.86 1.62 -19.55
C LEU A 10 -8.28 1.69 -20.10
N PHE A 11 -9.02 0.58 -19.99
CA PHE A 11 -10.43 0.53 -20.34
C PHE A 11 -11.28 0.80 -19.11
N VAL A 12 -12.13 1.82 -19.20
CA VAL A 12 -12.98 2.28 -18.10
C VAL A 12 -14.43 2.31 -18.56
N ALA A 13 -15.37 1.98 -17.67
CA ALA A 13 -16.81 2.06 -17.96
C ALA A 13 -17.22 3.51 -18.31
N LYS A 14 -18.37 3.66 -18.98
CA LYS A 14 -18.76 4.90 -19.67
C LYS A 14 -18.88 6.11 -18.73
N ASP A 15 -19.09 5.89 -17.43
CA ASP A 15 -19.29 6.94 -16.43
C ASP A 15 -18.30 6.84 -15.25
N ASP A 16 -17.32 5.95 -15.34
CA ASP A 16 -16.32 5.76 -14.28
C ASP A 16 -15.13 6.72 -14.49
N SER A 17 -14.75 7.42 -13.44
CA SER A 17 -13.46 8.09 -13.34
C SER A 17 -12.37 7.05 -13.09
N LEU A 18 -11.21 7.19 -13.75
CA LEU A 18 -10.02 6.50 -13.27
C LEU A 18 -9.80 6.97 -11.83
N TRP A 19 -9.65 6.02 -10.91
CA TRP A 19 -9.23 6.32 -9.55
C TRP A 19 -7.98 7.19 -9.64
N LYS A 20 -8.00 8.37 -9.01
CA LYS A 20 -6.84 9.27 -9.00
C LYS A 20 -5.70 8.50 -8.34
N CYS A 21 -4.79 7.98 -9.15
CA CYS A 21 -3.70 7.15 -8.67
C CYS A 21 -2.80 8.07 -7.83
N VAL A 22 -2.90 7.94 -6.51
CA VAL A 22 -2.01 8.67 -5.60
C VAL A 22 -0.69 7.92 -5.60
N ASN A 23 0.35 8.59 -6.07
CA ASN A 23 1.69 8.02 -6.01
C ASN A 23 2.19 8.05 -4.55
N VAL A 24 2.01 6.93 -3.84
CA VAL A 24 2.45 6.75 -2.46
C VAL A 24 3.97 6.79 -2.30
N THR A 25 4.75 6.68 -3.37
CA THR A 25 6.22 6.83 -3.35
C THR A 25 6.65 8.25 -3.73
N ASN A 26 5.71 9.18 -3.92
CA ASN A 26 6.04 10.57 -4.18
C ASN A 26 6.61 11.22 -2.92
N SER A 27 7.94 11.19 -2.82
CA SER A 27 8.69 11.83 -1.74
C SER A 27 8.57 13.36 -1.72
N LYS A 28 8.02 13.99 -2.78
CA LYS A 28 7.71 15.43 -2.86
C LYS A 28 6.27 15.78 -2.46
N ALA A 29 5.44 14.80 -2.09
CA ALA A 29 4.09 15.08 -1.62
C ALA A 29 4.12 15.90 -0.31
N LYS A 30 3.03 16.65 -0.05
CA LYS A 30 2.91 17.50 1.16
C LYS A 30 3.27 16.69 2.39
N ASP A 31 4.12 17.27 3.24
CA ASP A 31 4.65 16.63 4.43
C ASP A 31 3.50 16.39 5.43
N PRO A 32 3.08 15.13 5.68
CA PRO A 32 1.96 14.82 6.57
C PRO A 32 2.45 14.87 8.02
N LYS A 33 2.76 16.07 8.50
CA LYS A 33 3.47 16.33 9.76
C LYS A 33 2.82 15.63 10.97
N GLU A 34 1.50 15.70 11.09
CA GLU A 34 0.76 15.04 12.16
C GLU A 34 0.93 13.51 12.14
N ALA A 35 0.76 12.89 10.97
CA ALA A 35 0.96 11.45 10.82
C ALA A 35 2.41 11.03 11.10
N LEU A 36 3.39 11.85 10.70
CA LEU A 36 4.80 11.59 10.98
C LEU A 36 5.12 11.67 12.48
N ASP A 37 4.57 12.64 13.21
CA ASP A 37 4.76 12.76 14.66
C ASP A 37 4.14 11.56 15.40
N ILE A 38 2.97 11.10 14.95
CA ILE A 38 2.32 9.89 15.47
C ILE A 38 3.20 8.65 15.25
N ILE A 39 3.69 8.44 14.02
CA ILE A 39 4.59 7.31 13.73
C ILE A 39 5.86 7.42 14.56
N HIS A 40 6.48 8.60 14.62
CA HIS A 40 7.72 8.79 15.37
C HIS A 40 7.54 8.40 16.85
N ARG A 41 6.43 8.82 17.47
CA ARG A 41 6.09 8.41 18.85
C ARG A 41 5.88 6.90 18.96
N TYR A 42 5.20 6.29 18.00
CA TYR A 42 4.94 4.86 17.98
C TYR A 42 6.22 4.03 17.88
N ILE A 43 7.12 4.38 16.96
CA ILE A 43 8.37 3.65 16.74
C ILE A 43 9.44 3.92 17.80
N SER A 44 9.27 4.95 18.65
CA SER A 44 10.11 5.12 19.84
C SER A 44 9.92 4.01 20.88
N SER A 45 8.82 3.24 20.80
CA SER A 45 8.64 2.03 21.61
C SER A 45 9.38 0.84 21.00
N ALA A 46 10.23 0.17 21.79
CA ALA A 46 11.07 -0.94 21.34
C ALA A 46 10.28 -2.12 20.74
N TYR A 47 9.12 -2.43 21.31
CA TYR A 47 8.21 -3.46 20.81
C TYR A 47 7.65 -3.10 19.42
N CYS A 48 7.14 -1.86 19.31
CA CYS A 48 6.53 -1.34 18.09
C CYS A 48 7.54 -1.22 16.94
N HIS A 49 8.74 -0.74 17.26
CA HIS A 49 9.86 -0.68 16.32
C HIS A 49 10.22 -2.07 15.77
N SER A 50 10.30 -3.07 16.64
CA SER A 50 10.63 -4.45 16.26
C SER A 50 9.54 -5.07 15.39
N ALA A 51 8.26 -4.81 15.69
CA ALA A 51 7.15 -5.29 14.88
C ALA A 51 7.20 -4.78 13.43
N ILE A 52 7.55 -3.49 13.24
CA ILE A 52 7.72 -2.93 11.89
C ILE A 52 8.97 -3.51 11.21
N LYS A 53 10.08 -3.64 11.93
CA LYS A 53 11.33 -4.18 11.38
C LYS A 53 11.20 -5.64 10.92
N ASN A 54 10.41 -6.44 11.66
CA ASN A 54 10.18 -7.87 11.38
C ASN A 54 9.06 -8.11 10.34
N SER A 55 8.47 -7.05 9.78
CA SER A 55 7.49 -7.21 8.71
C SER A 55 8.15 -7.73 7.43
N GLN A 56 7.46 -8.64 6.75
CA GLN A 56 7.92 -9.29 5.52
C GLN A 56 7.76 -8.38 4.30
N SER A 57 6.80 -7.45 4.33
CA SER A 57 6.52 -6.53 3.22
C SER A 57 6.17 -5.12 3.68
N ARG A 58 6.32 -4.14 2.77
CA ARG A 58 5.84 -2.75 2.95
C ARG A 58 4.38 -2.69 3.34
N TYR A 59 3.58 -3.54 2.70
CA TYR A 59 2.14 -3.61 2.94
C TYR A 59 1.85 -4.09 4.36
N GLN A 60 2.55 -5.11 4.84
CA GLN A 60 2.39 -5.61 6.20
C GLN A 60 2.79 -4.55 7.23
N ALA A 61 3.91 -3.84 7.02
CA ALA A 61 4.32 -2.73 7.88
C ALA A 61 3.26 -1.61 7.93
N ALA A 62 2.75 -1.20 6.76
CA ALA A 62 1.70 -0.19 6.68
C ALA A 62 0.40 -0.65 7.37
N MET A 63 0.05 -1.93 7.28
CA MET A 63 -1.10 -2.51 7.97
C MET A 63 -0.93 -2.49 9.49
N ILE A 64 0.27 -2.77 10.00
CA ILE A 64 0.59 -2.66 11.43
C ILE A 64 0.37 -1.21 11.89
N LEU A 65 0.94 -0.23 11.18
CA LEU A 65 0.78 1.19 11.49
C LEU A 65 -0.70 1.64 11.45
N LYS A 66 -1.45 1.23 10.43
CA LYS A 66 -2.87 1.56 10.30
C LYS A 66 -3.69 1.02 11.48
N ARG A 67 -3.43 -0.21 11.91
CA ARG A 67 -4.16 -0.83 13.03
C ARG A 67 -3.77 -0.22 14.38
N SER A 68 -2.49 0.12 14.55
CA SER A 68 -1.98 0.54 15.84
C SER A 68 -2.10 2.03 16.12
N CYS A 69 -1.73 2.92 15.18
CA CYS A 69 -1.63 4.35 15.45
C CYS A 69 -2.22 5.26 14.37
N LEU A 70 -2.57 4.75 13.18
CA LEU A 70 -3.11 5.54 12.06
C LEU A 70 -4.49 5.04 11.59
N GLN A 71 -5.38 4.73 12.55
CA GLN A 71 -6.66 4.08 12.29
C GLN A 71 -7.55 4.89 11.34
N HIS A 72 -7.58 6.22 11.54
CA HIS A 72 -8.40 7.17 10.77
C HIS A 72 -7.81 7.56 9.40
N TYR A 73 -6.56 7.19 9.11
CA TYR A 73 -5.91 7.56 7.86
C TYR A 73 -6.28 6.58 6.73
N ALA A 74 -6.44 7.10 5.51
CA ALA A 74 -6.57 6.23 4.35
C ALA A 74 -5.30 5.40 4.17
N PHE A 75 -5.42 4.16 3.68
CA PHE A 75 -4.26 3.27 3.59
C PHE A 75 -3.17 3.80 2.65
N GLY A 76 -3.55 4.53 1.60
CA GLY A 76 -2.62 5.22 0.71
C GLY A 76 -1.76 6.26 1.45
N ASP A 77 -2.37 7.02 2.37
CA ASP A 77 -1.65 8.00 3.19
C ASP A 77 -0.69 7.29 4.14
N VAL A 78 -1.12 6.18 4.76
CA VAL A 78 -0.25 5.37 5.64
C VAL A 78 0.97 4.85 4.87
N LEU A 79 0.79 4.35 3.64
CA LEU A 79 1.88 3.91 2.77
C LEU A 79 2.84 5.06 2.44
N GLN A 80 2.31 6.24 2.14
CA GLN A 80 3.11 7.42 1.83
C GLN A 80 3.91 7.91 3.04
N VAL A 81 3.29 7.99 4.21
CA VAL A 81 3.96 8.40 5.46
C VAL A 81 5.06 7.40 5.81
N LEU A 82 4.80 6.09 5.68
CA LEU A 82 5.80 5.05 5.88
C LEU A 82 6.97 5.18 4.90
N HIS A 83 6.69 5.47 3.63
CA HIS A 83 7.73 5.71 2.63
C HIS A 83 8.61 6.91 3.00
N ILE A 84 8.02 8.02 3.46
CA ILE A 84 8.75 9.20 3.93
C ILE A 84 9.61 8.86 5.17
N ALA A 85 9.06 8.11 6.13
CA ALA A 85 9.76 7.70 7.34
C ALA A 85 11.02 6.87 7.05
N ILE A 86 10.95 5.99 6.05
CA ILE A 86 12.07 5.15 5.63
C ILE A 86 13.07 5.93 4.77
N VAL A 87 12.59 6.55 3.68
CA VAL A 87 13.48 7.10 2.63
C VAL A 87 14.04 8.47 3.02
N ARG A 88 13.19 9.37 3.54
CA ARG A 88 13.59 10.75 3.85
C ARG A 88 14.11 10.89 5.28
N LYS A 89 13.41 10.29 6.24
CA LYS A 89 13.75 10.44 7.67
C LYS A 89 14.72 9.38 8.17
N LYS A 90 14.84 8.23 7.48
CA LYS A 90 15.69 7.09 7.85
C LYS A 90 15.44 6.59 9.29
N TRP A 91 14.22 6.72 9.78
CA TRP A 91 13.85 6.25 11.12
C TRP A 91 13.76 4.73 11.22
N LEU A 92 13.52 4.09 10.09
CA LEU A 92 13.37 2.65 9.97
C LEU A 92 14.39 2.16 8.95
N ALA A 93 15.23 1.21 9.37
CA ALA A 93 16.12 0.47 8.49
C ALA A 93 15.50 -0.92 8.25
N PRO A 94 14.94 -1.19 7.06
CA PRO A 94 14.48 -2.53 6.70
C PRO A 94 15.62 -3.55 6.82
N HIS A 95 15.28 -4.84 6.94
CA HIS A 95 16.27 -5.91 6.87
C HIS A 95 17.13 -5.76 5.59
N SER A 96 18.40 -6.20 5.63
CA SER A 96 19.33 -6.09 4.49
C SER A 96 18.81 -6.78 3.22
N SER A 97 18.02 -7.84 3.38
CA SER A 97 17.30 -8.54 2.30
C SER A 97 16.15 -7.72 1.68
N GLY A 98 15.82 -6.57 2.27
CA GLY A 98 14.70 -5.73 1.86
C GLY A 98 13.34 -6.31 2.24
N TRP A 99 12.30 -5.52 2.00
CA TRP A 99 10.91 -5.98 2.06
C TRP A 99 10.53 -6.69 0.77
N GLN A 100 9.94 -7.88 0.92
CA GLN A 100 9.58 -8.74 -0.19
C GLN A 100 8.36 -8.19 -0.94
N PRO A 101 8.29 -8.41 -2.27
CA PRO A 101 7.09 -8.12 -3.05
C PRO A 101 5.90 -8.97 -2.57
N LEU A 102 4.69 -8.46 -2.75
CA LEU A 102 3.48 -9.22 -2.44
C LEU A 102 3.30 -10.34 -3.46
N SER A 103 3.23 -11.59 -3.00
CA SER A 103 2.80 -12.73 -3.80
C SER A 103 1.30 -12.92 -3.64
N LEU A 104 0.53 -12.69 -4.71
CA LEU A 104 -0.90 -12.99 -4.74
C LEU A 104 -1.09 -14.34 -5.45
N ASN A 105 -1.34 -15.39 -4.70
CA ASN A 105 -1.65 -16.70 -5.27
C ASN A 105 -3.13 -16.68 -5.69
N THR A 106 -3.40 -16.58 -6.99
CA THR A 106 -4.76 -16.62 -7.52
C THR A 106 -5.20 -18.08 -7.63
N THR A 107 -6.15 -18.51 -6.80
CA THR A 107 -6.83 -19.79 -7.01
C THR A 107 -7.87 -19.58 -8.11
N ALA A 108 -7.59 -20.07 -9.32
CA ALA A 108 -8.55 -20.02 -10.41
C ALA A 108 -9.72 -20.98 -10.08
N VAL A 109 -10.83 -20.44 -9.58
CA VAL A 109 -12.10 -21.17 -9.55
C VAL A 109 -12.66 -21.11 -10.96
N SER A 110 -12.39 -22.13 -11.76
CA SER A 110 -13.06 -22.31 -13.04
C SER A 110 -14.53 -22.61 -12.77
N VAL A 111 -15.41 -21.63 -13.00
CA VAL A 111 -16.85 -21.90 -13.10
C VAL A 111 -17.06 -22.60 -14.44
N THR A 112 -17.14 -23.92 -14.42
CA THR A 112 -17.70 -24.70 -15.53
C THR A 112 -19.20 -24.39 -15.58
N THR A 113 -19.58 -23.45 -16.43
CA THR A 113 -20.96 -23.33 -16.89
C THR A 113 -21.20 -24.46 -17.89
N ASP A 114 -21.80 -25.55 -17.43
CA ASP A 114 -22.38 -26.56 -18.32
C ASP A 114 -23.56 -25.93 -19.07
N ALA A 115 -23.29 -25.49 -20.30
CA ALA A 115 -24.33 -25.11 -21.24
C ALA A 115 -25.01 -26.40 -21.74
N ILE A 116 -26.19 -26.69 -21.18
CA ILE A 116 -27.14 -27.66 -21.74
C ILE A 116 -27.63 -27.13 -23.08
N GLY A 117 -27.36 -27.87 -24.16
CA GLY A 117 -27.88 -27.60 -25.49
C GLY A 117 -27.62 -28.73 -26.48
N LYS A 118 -28.60 -29.64 -26.63
CA LYS A 118 -28.94 -30.38 -27.87
C LYS A 118 -30.44 -30.65 -27.79
N ALA A 119 -31.25 -29.97 -28.60
CA ALA A 119 -31.65 -30.28 -29.98
C ALA A 119 -32.82 -31.27 -30.01
#